data_AF-A0A3A3YZE2-F1
#
_entry.id   AF-A0A3A3YZE2-F1
#
_cell.length_a   1.000
_cell.length_b   1.000
_cell.length_c   1.000
_cell.angle_alpha   90.00
_cell.angle_beta   90.00
_cell.angle_gamma   90.00
#
_symmetry.space_group_name_H-M   'P 1'
#
loop_
_entity.id
_entity.type
_entity.pdbx_description
1 polymer ?
#
loop_
_entity_poly.entity_id
_entity_poly.type
_entity_poly.pdbx_seq_one_letter_code
_entity_poly.pdbx_strand_id
1 'polypeptide(L)'
;MTGTVSRVTARPAAPRARGTARAATSAAAGLVALGVPLLSVLSASPAAAVYRDDGDDPGAGLSALETVGVFVGLPVLLFAVITALVYATNRGGERRYRPGAGWYSAPVWFHGPPAHERPKDVDDLPTEGTMAGGGASARW
;
A
#
# COMPACT_ATOMS: atom_id res chain seq x y z
N MET A 1 -29.11 -60.66 16.03
CA MET A 1 -30.50 -60.70 16.52
C MET A 1 -30.90 -59.28 16.89
N THR A 2 -31.62 -58.56 16.03
CA THR A 2 -33.10 -58.50 15.90
C THR A 2 -33.71 -57.39 16.77
N GLY A 3 -34.30 -56.39 16.10
CA GLY A 3 -35.37 -55.50 16.57
C GLY A 3 -34.94 -54.30 17.42
N THR A 4 -35.54 -53.12 17.35
CA THR A 4 -36.88 -52.77 16.87
C THR A 4 -36.92 -51.28 16.50
N VAL A 5 -37.59 -50.97 15.39
CA VAL A 5 -37.86 -49.61 14.91
C VAL A 5 -39.02 -49.02 15.70
N SER A 6 -38.81 -47.88 16.35
CA SER A 6 -39.86 -47.11 17.01
C SER A 6 -40.14 -45.84 16.20
N ARG A 7 -41.27 -45.89 15.47
CA ARG A 7 -41.86 -44.78 14.72
C ARG A 7 -42.44 -43.77 15.72
N VAL A 8 -41.90 -42.55 15.77
CA VAL A 8 -42.51 -41.43 16.50
C VAL A 8 -42.98 -40.36 15.50
N THR A 9 -44.21 -39.95 15.74
CA THR A 9 -45.15 -39.18 14.93
C THR A 9 -44.63 -37.85 14.40
N ALA A 10 -44.92 -37.57 13.13
CA ALA A 10 -44.72 -36.27 12.52
C ALA A 10 -45.53 -35.19 13.27
N ARG A 11 -44.83 -34.16 13.75
CA ARG A 11 -45.42 -32.92 14.25
C ARG A 11 -45.90 -32.11 13.04
N PRO A 12 -47.14 -31.60 12.97
CA PRO A 12 -47.54 -30.73 11.88
C PRO A 12 -46.68 -29.46 11.94
N ALA A 13 -45.84 -29.28 10.92
CA ALA A 13 -45.03 -28.08 10.73
C ALA A 13 -45.94 -26.97 10.22
N ALA A 14 -46.11 -25.90 11.00
CA ALA A 14 -46.75 -24.69 10.54
C ALA A 14 -45.93 -24.06 9.39
N PRO A 15 -46.56 -23.50 8.34
CA PRO A 15 -45.84 -22.88 7.25
C PRO A 15 -45.11 -21.62 7.75
N ARG A 16 -43.78 -21.70 7.86
CA ARG A 16 -42.93 -20.51 7.95
C ARG A 16 -42.97 -19.79 6.60
N ALA A 17 -43.69 -18.68 6.55
CA ALA A 17 -43.67 -17.76 5.43
C ALA A 17 -42.21 -17.33 5.16
N ARG A 18 -41.64 -17.81 4.05
CA ARG A 18 -40.36 -17.31 3.55
C ARG A 18 -40.61 -15.96 2.90
N GLY A 19 -40.51 -14.90 3.69
CA GLY A 19 -40.51 -13.53 3.18
C GLY A 19 -39.31 -13.34 2.24
N THR A 20 -39.59 -13.24 0.96
CA THR A 20 -38.64 -12.93 -0.11
C THR A 20 -38.23 -11.45 -0.03
N ALA A 21 -37.35 -11.09 0.90
CA ALA A 21 -36.69 -9.79 0.86
C ALA A 21 -35.42 -9.87 -0.01
N ARG A 22 -35.61 -10.09 -1.32
CA ARG A 22 -34.57 -9.92 -2.34
C ARG A 22 -35.19 -9.33 -3.60
N ALA A 23 -35.60 -8.06 -3.55
CA ALA A 23 -36.01 -7.33 -4.75
C ALA A 23 -36.05 -5.80 -4.57
N ALA A 24 -35.17 -5.22 -3.76
CA ALA A 24 -35.15 -3.75 -3.56
C ALA A 24 -33.78 -3.11 -3.85
N THR A 25 -32.94 -3.76 -4.67
CA THR A 25 -31.59 -3.25 -4.98
C THR A 25 -31.25 -3.29 -6.48
N SER A 26 -32.24 -3.43 -7.36
CA SER A 26 -32.03 -3.31 -8.81
C SER A 26 -32.68 -2.06 -9.42
N ALA A 27 -33.71 -1.50 -8.78
CA ALA A 27 -34.34 -0.26 -9.26
C ALA A 27 -33.46 0.99 -9.02
N ALA A 28 -32.69 1.03 -7.93
CA ALA A 28 -31.77 2.13 -7.65
C ALA A 28 -30.57 2.18 -8.62
N ALA A 29 -30.15 1.03 -9.17
CA ALA A 29 -29.03 0.96 -10.10
C ALA A 29 -29.39 1.50 -11.50
N GLY A 30 -30.62 1.27 -11.98
CA GLY A 30 -31.09 1.75 -13.29
C GLY A 30 -31.28 3.26 -13.37
N LEU A 31 -31.73 3.89 -12.28
CA LEU A 31 -31.91 5.34 -12.20
C LEU A 31 -30.58 6.12 -12.13
N VAL A 32 -29.55 5.56 -11.49
CA VAL A 32 -28.21 6.17 -11.46
C VAL A 32 -27.46 5.98 -12.78
N ALA A 33 -27.57 4.79 -13.39
CA ALA A 33 -26.89 4.50 -14.66
C ALA A 33 -27.46 5.29 -15.84
N LEU A 34 -28.76 5.59 -15.84
CA LEU A 34 -29.41 6.40 -16.88
C LEU A 34 -29.51 7.89 -16.53
N GLY A 35 -29.32 8.27 -15.26
CA GLY A 35 -29.40 9.67 -14.84
C GLY A 35 -28.37 10.56 -15.51
N VAL A 36 -27.10 10.13 -15.54
CA VAL A 36 -26.00 10.87 -16.19
C VAL A 36 -26.24 11.02 -17.70
N PRO A 37 -26.46 9.96 -18.50
CA PRO A 37 -26.69 10.12 -19.93
C PRO A 37 -28.00 10.85 -20.25
N LEU A 38 -29.07 10.68 -19.46
CA LEU A 38 -30.33 11.40 -19.67
C LEU A 38 -30.18 12.91 -19.39
N LEU A 39 -29.51 13.29 -18.30
CA LEU A 39 -29.18 14.71 -18.04
C LEU A 39 -28.27 15.28 -19.12
N SER A 40 -27.31 14.51 -19.64
CA SER A 40 -26.48 14.92 -20.78
C SER A 40 -27.28 15.13 -22.08
N VAL A 41 -28.27 14.28 -22.36
CA VAL A 41 -29.16 14.43 -23.52
C VAL A 41 -30.15 15.60 -23.31
N LEU A 42 -30.67 15.80 -22.10
CA LEU A 42 -31.58 16.91 -21.80
C LEU A 42 -30.88 18.28 -21.82
N SER A 43 -29.58 18.34 -21.52
CA SER A 43 -28.76 19.55 -21.69
C SER A 43 -28.28 19.78 -23.12
N ALA A 44 -28.49 18.83 -24.04
CA ALA A 44 -28.21 19.00 -25.45
C ALA A 44 -29.32 19.85 -26.09
N SER A 45 -29.23 21.17 -25.94
CA SER A 45 -30.00 22.12 -26.74
C SER A 45 -29.74 21.88 -28.23
N PRO A 46 -30.77 21.86 -29.11
CA PRO A 46 -30.55 21.82 -30.54
C PRO A 46 -29.84 23.12 -30.96
N ALA A 47 -28.59 22.98 -31.41
CA ALA A 47 -27.75 24.06 -31.88
C ALA A 47 -28.41 24.78 -33.08
N ALA A 48 -29.00 25.93 -32.79
CA ALA A 48 -29.16 27.02 -33.76
C ALA A 48 -28.33 28.22 -33.25
N ALA A 49 -27.02 28.02 -33.09
CA ALA A 49 -26.10 29.06 -32.67
C ALA A 49 -25.57 29.82 -33.89
N VAL A 50 -26.05 31.06 -34.07
CA VAL A 50 -25.42 32.08 -34.94
C VAL A 50 -24.42 32.93 -34.13
N TYR A 51 -24.23 32.62 -32.84
CA TYR A 51 -23.23 33.26 -31.99
C TYR A 51 -21.95 32.41 -32.04
N ARG A 52 -20.83 33.02 -32.45
CA ARG A 52 -19.52 32.41 -32.24
C ARG A 52 -19.29 32.35 -30.73
N ASP A 53 -19.08 31.15 -30.22
CA ASP A 53 -18.74 30.91 -28.82
C ASP A 53 -17.27 31.27 -28.61
N ASP A 54 -16.89 31.80 -27.45
CA ASP A 54 -15.47 32.09 -27.16
C ASP A 54 -14.61 30.81 -27.15
N GLY A 55 -15.25 29.64 -27.05
CA GLY A 55 -14.63 28.33 -27.24
C GLY A 55 -14.35 27.94 -28.71
N ASP A 56 -14.93 28.66 -29.69
CA ASP A 56 -14.72 28.40 -31.13
C ASP A 56 -13.39 28.96 -31.64
N ASP A 57 -12.81 29.96 -30.95
CA ASP A 57 -11.46 30.47 -31.25
C ASP A 57 -10.46 29.90 -30.23
N PRO A 58 -9.68 28.87 -30.59
CA PRO A 58 -8.68 28.31 -29.70
C PRO A 58 -7.51 29.26 -29.44
N GLY A 59 -7.45 30.42 -30.12
CA GLY A 59 -6.35 31.36 -30.04
C GLY A 59 -5.06 30.81 -30.64
N ALA A 60 -3.93 31.43 -30.28
CA ALA A 60 -2.63 30.94 -30.71
C ALA A 60 -2.30 29.62 -29.99
N GLY A 61 -2.19 28.53 -30.77
CA GLY A 61 -1.83 27.22 -30.26
C GLY A 61 -0.38 27.16 -29.75
N LEU A 62 -0.14 26.28 -28.77
CA LEU A 62 1.20 26.02 -28.26
C LEU A 62 2.10 25.45 -29.36
N SER A 63 3.35 25.92 -29.42
CA SER A 63 4.33 25.31 -30.30
C SER A 63 4.62 23.87 -29.87
N ALA A 64 5.04 23.01 -30.80
CA ALA A 64 5.36 21.61 -30.48
C ALA A 64 6.41 21.48 -29.36
N LEU A 65 7.39 22.39 -29.34
CA LEU A 65 8.41 22.42 -28.30
C LEU A 65 7.82 22.78 -26.93
N GLU A 66 6.88 23.71 -26.90
CA GLU A 66 6.23 24.16 -25.67
C GLU A 66 5.31 23.08 -25.10
N THR A 67 4.56 22.39 -25.96
CA THR A 67 3.79 21.21 -25.58
C THR A 67 4.71 20.14 -24.96
N VAL A 68 5.83 19.81 -25.60
CA VAL A 68 6.78 18.83 -25.06
C VAL A 68 7.40 19.33 -23.75
N GLY A 69 7.77 20.60 -23.66
CA GLY A 69 8.32 21.21 -22.45
C GLY A 69 7.35 21.11 -21.26
N VAL A 70 6.06 21.35 -21.48
CA VAL A 70 5.04 21.26 -20.44
C VAL A 70 4.73 19.80 -20.09
N PHE A 71 4.45 18.96 -21.08
CA PHE A 71 3.96 17.59 -20.83
C PHE A 71 5.06 16.57 -20.54
N VAL A 72 6.31 16.83 -20.90
CA VAL A 72 7.46 15.94 -20.65
C VAL A 72 8.50 16.63 -19.79
N GLY A 73 8.83 17.89 -20.08
CA GLY A 73 9.83 18.65 -19.32
C GLY A 73 9.42 18.86 -17.87
N LEU A 74 8.18 19.27 -17.60
CA LEU A 74 7.71 19.53 -16.23
C LEU A 74 7.68 18.27 -15.34
N PRO A 75 7.18 17.11 -15.80
CA PRO A 75 7.32 15.85 -15.05
C PRO A 75 8.77 15.44 -14.79
N VAL A 76 9.66 15.56 -15.79
CA VAL A 76 11.08 15.21 -15.64
C VAL A 76 11.77 16.16 -14.66
N LEU A 77 11.49 17.46 -14.74
CA LEU A 77 12.00 18.45 -13.81
C LEU A 77 11.54 18.15 -12.38
N LEU A 78 10.26 17.87 -12.18
CA LEU A 78 9.72 17.52 -10.87
C LEU A 78 10.41 16.27 -10.31
N PHE A 79 10.58 15.24 -11.13
CA PHE A 79 11.31 14.03 -10.74
C PHE A 79 12.77 14.31 -10.36
N ALA A 80 13.47 15.11 -11.16
CA ALA A 80 14.85 15.49 -10.91
C ALA A 80 15.00 16.28 -9.62
N VAL A 81 14.09 17.23 -9.36
CA VAL A 81 14.03 18.00 -8.12
C VAL A 81 13.83 17.07 -6.92
N ILE A 82 12.82 16.21 -6.95
CA ILE A 82 12.56 15.25 -5.86
C ILE A 82 13.77 14.36 -5.62
N THR A 83 14.35 13.80 -6.69
CA THR A 83 15.54 12.95 -6.60
C THR A 83 16.70 13.72 -5.97
N ALA A 84 16.97 14.94 -6.45
CA ALA A 84 18.03 15.78 -5.89
C ALA A 84 17.80 16.06 -4.40
N LEU A 85 16.57 16.38 -3.99
CA LEU A 85 16.21 16.61 -2.59
C LEU A 85 16.47 15.36 -1.73
N VAL A 86 15.97 14.19 -2.17
CA VAL A 86 16.13 12.91 -1.45
C VAL A 86 17.61 12.56 -1.27
N TYR A 87 18.40 12.65 -2.34
CA TYR A 87 19.83 12.32 -2.29
C TYR A 87 20.67 13.38 -1.57
N ALA A 88 20.25 14.65 -1.61
CA ALA A 88 20.90 15.71 -0.84
C ALA A 88 20.74 15.48 0.67
N THR A 89 19.60 14.94 1.11
CA THR A 89 19.39 14.57 2.53
C THR A 89 20.16 13.31 2.93
N ASN A 90 20.38 12.35 2.03
CA ASN A 90 21.03 11.07 2.34
C ASN A 90 22.58 11.10 2.35
N ARG A 91 23.19 12.11 2.99
CA ARG A 91 24.66 12.29 3.01
C ARG A 91 25.39 11.46 4.08
N GLY A 92 24.67 10.83 5.00
CA GLY A 92 25.22 10.15 6.19
C GLY A 92 25.34 8.64 6.04
N GLY A 93 26.13 8.15 5.09
CA GLY A 93 26.39 6.71 4.97
C GLY A 93 27.27 6.19 6.12
N GLU A 94 26.86 5.07 6.74
CA GLU A 94 27.70 4.35 7.69
C GLU A 94 29.02 3.91 7.03
N ARG A 95 30.13 4.08 7.75
CA ARG A 95 31.44 3.64 7.25
C ARG A 95 31.50 2.11 7.30
N ARG A 96 31.57 1.50 6.12
CA ARG A 96 31.85 0.06 5.97
C ARG A 96 33.17 -0.27 6.66
N TYR A 97 33.22 -1.42 7.31
CA TYR A 97 34.45 -1.94 7.90
C TYR A 97 35.58 -1.94 6.86
N ARG A 98 36.72 -1.37 7.23
CA ARG A 98 37.94 -1.33 6.42
C ARG A 98 39.00 -2.19 7.11
N PRO A 99 39.42 -3.31 6.50
CA PRO A 99 40.54 -4.08 7.01
C PRO A 99 41.77 -3.19 7.17
N GLY A 100 42.40 -3.21 8.35
CA GLY A 100 43.55 -2.36 8.69
C GLY A 100 43.21 -1.01 9.35
N ALA A 101 41.96 -0.55 9.28
CA ALA A 101 41.48 0.46 10.22
C ALA A 101 41.18 -0.21 11.57
N GLY A 102 41.57 0.42 12.68
CA GLY A 102 41.21 -0.07 14.01
C GLY A 102 39.70 -0.27 14.15
N TRP A 103 39.30 -1.24 14.97
CA TRP A 103 37.88 -1.50 15.22
C TRP A 103 37.26 -0.35 16.03
N TYR A 104 36.36 0.41 15.42
CA TYR A 104 35.72 1.60 16.02
C TYR A 104 34.23 1.40 16.33
N SER A 105 33.68 0.21 16.09
CA SER A 105 32.26 -0.09 16.31
C SER A 105 32.05 -0.73 17.70
N ALA A 106 30.85 -0.61 18.24
CA ALA A 106 30.48 -1.35 19.44
C ALA A 106 30.55 -2.87 19.15
N PRO A 107 30.97 -3.71 20.11
CA PRO A 107 30.92 -5.15 19.94
C PRO A 107 29.46 -5.60 19.77
N VAL A 108 29.18 -6.35 18.71
CA VAL A 108 27.83 -6.87 18.44
C VAL A 108 27.84 -8.38 18.58
N TRP A 109 27.01 -8.90 19.49
CA TRP A 109 26.76 -10.33 19.60
C TRP A 109 25.52 -10.70 18.78
N PHE A 110 25.75 -11.25 17.59
CA PHE A 110 24.68 -11.82 16.78
C PHE A 110 24.14 -13.08 17.46
N HIS A 111 22.82 -13.17 17.62
CA HIS A 111 22.15 -14.22 18.40
C HIS A 111 22.45 -14.22 19.91
N GLY A 112 22.82 -13.06 20.48
CA GLY A 112 22.95 -12.91 21.92
C GLY A 112 21.61 -13.05 22.66
N PRO A 113 21.64 -13.02 24.01
CA PRO A 113 20.44 -13.08 24.86
C PRO A 113 19.38 -12.06 24.43
N PRO A 114 18.08 -12.35 24.65
CA PRO A 114 17.01 -11.41 24.35
C PRO A 114 17.23 -10.08 25.08
N ALA A 115 16.73 -8.98 24.52
CA ALA A 115 17.13 -7.62 24.92
C ALA A 115 16.96 -7.27 26.41
N HIS A 116 16.05 -7.95 27.11
CA HIS A 116 15.79 -7.77 28.53
C HIS A 116 16.79 -8.49 29.45
N GLU A 117 17.50 -9.49 28.92
CA GLU A 117 18.56 -10.24 29.60
C GLU A 117 19.96 -9.75 29.20
N ARG A 118 20.06 -8.82 28.25
CA ARG A 118 21.36 -8.29 27.82
C ARG A 118 21.96 -7.40 28.91
N PRO A 119 23.20 -7.70 29.35
CA PRO A 119 24.01 -6.80 30.16
C PRO A 119 24.13 -5.45 29.45
N LYS A 120 23.88 -4.35 30.17
CA LYS A 120 23.90 -3.00 29.59
C LYS A 120 25.28 -2.37 29.68
N ASP A 121 26.00 -2.70 30.75
CA ASP A 121 27.36 -2.27 30.97
C ASP A 121 28.32 -3.46 30.92
N VAL A 122 29.59 -3.17 30.63
CA VAL A 122 30.66 -4.17 30.57
C VAL A 122 30.92 -4.82 31.94
N ASP A 123 30.62 -4.10 33.01
CA ASP A 123 30.78 -4.57 34.38
C ASP A 123 29.70 -5.59 34.78
N ASP A 124 28.58 -5.62 34.06
CA ASP A 124 27.50 -6.58 34.24
C ASP A 124 27.77 -7.92 33.55
N LEU A 125 28.87 -8.02 32.78
CA LEU A 125 29.22 -9.26 32.08
C LEU A 125 29.74 -10.29 33.09
N PRO A 126 29.27 -11.55 33.04
CA PRO A 126 29.84 -12.61 33.85
C PRO A 126 31.33 -12.75 33.52
N THR A 127 32.17 -12.45 34.51
CA THR A 127 33.64 -12.50 34.40
C THR A 127 34.19 -13.91 34.58
N GLU A 128 33.37 -14.83 35.08
CA GLU A 128 33.71 -16.25 35.16
C GLU A 128 33.35 -16.97 33.85
N GLY A 129 34.37 -17.49 33.18
CA GLY A 129 34.19 -18.32 31.99
C GLY A 129 33.38 -19.56 32.32
N THR A 130 32.42 -19.92 31.46
CA THR A 130 31.67 -21.17 31.60
C THR A 130 32.64 -22.35 31.52
N MET A 131 32.80 -23.07 32.63
CA MET A 131 33.73 -24.20 32.77
C MET A 131 33.34 -25.44 31.93
N ALA A 132 32.18 -25.39 31.26
CA ALA A 132 31.59 -26.51 30.52
C ALA A 132 31.82 -26.45 28.98
N GLY A 133 32.48 -25.41 28.46
CA GLY A 133 32.63 -25.20 27.01
C GLY A 133 34.07 -25.36 26.49
N GLY A 134 34.21 -25.89 25.27
CA GLY A 134 35.48 -25.91 24.52
C GLY A 134 35.69 -24.62 23.69
N GLY A 135 36.91 -24.41 23.18
CA GLY A 135 37.26 -23.25 22.36
C GLY A 135 37.98 -23.61 21.06
N ALA A 136 37.77 -22.83 20.01
CA ALA A 136 38.51 -22.90 18.75
C ALA A 136 39.08 -21.52 18.42
N SER A 137 40.33 -21.46 17.97
CA SER A 137 40.98 -20.22 17.55
C SER A 137 41.68 -20.39 16.21
N ALA A 138 41.77 -19.30 15.45
CA ALA A 138 42.50 -19.21 14.20
C ALA A 138 43.14 -17.83 14.07
N ARG A 139 44.14 -17.70 13.19
CA ARG A 139 44.75 -16.44 12.80
C ARG A 139 44.81 -16.36 11.28
N TRP A 140 44.51 -15.19 10.74
CA TRP A 140 44.58 -14.87 9.31
C TRP A 140 45.44 -13.64 9.09
#